data_AF-A0AA39MNV4-F1
#
_entry.id   AF-A0AA39MNV4-F1
#
_cell.length_a   1.000
_cell.length_b   1.000
_cell.length_c   1.000
_cell.angle_alpha   90.00
_cell.angle_beta   90.00
_cell.angle_gamma   90.00
#
_symmetry.space_group_name_H-M   'P 1'
#
loop_
_entity.id
_entity.type
_entity.pdbx_description
1 polymer ?
#
loop_
_entity_poly.entity_id
_entity_poly.type
_entity_poly.pdbx_seq_one_letter_code
_entity_poly.pdbx_strand_id
1 'polypeptide(L)'
;MTTNSPIQRLPYDCLSEIFAHACKSPFDAAGSYLNWPQEIIALHLTDVCSHWRNALFSNTALWSTFEYIHEPPHIQASIDCLNLYLTRSGNHVLSFTIHGHKDQDSDYIVPDSRQRIHANPLR
;
A
#
# COMPACT_ATOMS: atom_id res chain seq x y z
N MET A 1 -28.14 -18.01 9.52
CA MET A 1 -27.67 -18.99 8.52
C MET A 1 -26.15 -19.08 8.64
N THR A 2 -25.62 -20.10 9.29
CA THR A 2 -24.16 -20.28 9.48
C THR A 2 -23.59 -21.00 8.28
N THR A 3 -22.98 -20.26 7.36
CA THR A 3 -22.25 -20.83 6.22
C THR A 3 -21.00 -21.52 6.76
N ASN A 4 -21.01 -22.85 6.78
CA ASN A 4 -19.93 -23.68 7.31
C ASN A 4 -18.75 -23.72 6.32
N SER A 5 -18.11 -22.57 6.13
CA SER A 5 -16.94 -22.44 5.27
C SER A 5 -15.72 -23.04 5.97
N PRO A 6 -14.89 -23.86 5.30
CA PRO A 6 -13.69 -24.46 5.89
C PRO A 6 -12.76 -23.42 6.55
N ILE A 7 -12.74 -22.19 6.02
CA ILE A 7 -11.87 -21.13 6.53
C ILE A 7 -12.27 -20.62 7.92
N GLN A 8 -13.53 -20.83 8.34
CA GLN A 8 -14.00 -20.48 9.69
C GLN A 8 -13.57 -21.49 10.76
N ARG A 9 -12.98 -22.63 10.34
CA ARG A 9 -12.50 -23.68 11.24
C ARG A 9 -11.00 -23.63 11.46
N LEU A 10 -10.29 -22.75 10.75
CA LEU A 10 -8.86 -22.59 10.94
C LEU A 10 -8.60 -21.99 12.33
N PRO A 11 -7.60 -22.50 13.07
CA PRO A 11 -7.11 -21.85 14.27
C PRO A 11 -6.67 -20.42 13.96
N TYR A 12 -6.76 -19.55 14.98
CA TYR A 12 -6.35 -18.16 14.88
C TYR A 12 -4.90 -18.02 14.35
N ASP A 13 -3.99 -18.87 14.85
CA ASP A 13 -2.57 -18.82 14.47
C ASP A 13 -2.37 -19.07 12.97
N CYS A 14 -3.07 -20.07 12.42
CA CYS A 14 -3.03 -20.38 10.99
C CYS A 14 -3.60 -19.23 10.15
N LEU A 15 -4.73 -18.63 10.57
CA LEU A 15 -5.30 -17.46 9.88
C LEU A 15 -4.35 -16.26 9.93
N SER A 16 -3.75 -16.01 11.09
CA SER A 16 -2.78 -14.95 11.30
C SER A 16 -1.56 -15.10 10.40
N GLU A 17 -1.05 -16.33 10.25
CA GLU A 17 0.07 -16.64 9.35
C GLU A 17 -0.32 -16.42 7.88
N ILE A 18 -1.50 -16.86 7.46
CA ILE A 18 -2.03 -16.59 6.11
C ILE A 18 -2.09 -15.08 5.84
N PHE A 19 -2.62 -14.30 6.77
CA PHE A 19 -2.68 -12.84 6.62
C PHE A 19 -1.29 -12.21 6.59
N ALA A 20 -0.35 -12.69 7.39
CA ALA A 20 1.03 -12.22 7.36
C ALA A 20 1.68 -12.46 5.99
N HIS A 21 1.41 -13.60 5.35
CA HIS A 21 1.90 -13.88 4.01
C HIS A 21 1.20 -13.02 2.95
N ALA A 22 -0.12 -12.87 3.04
CA ALA A 22 -0.88 -12.03 2.10
C ALA A 22 -0.42 -10.56 2.15
N CYS A 23 -0.26 -10.00 3.35
CA CYS A 23 0.14 -8.61 3.55
C CYS A 23 1.65 -8.35 3.31
N LYS A 24 2.49 -9.38 3.16
CA LYS A 24 3.93 -9.25 2.86
C LYS A 24 4.28 -9.57 1.41
N SER A 25 3.31 -9.98 0.59
CA SER A 25 3.58 -10.33 -0.80
C SER A 25 4.07 -9.10 -1.55
N PRO A 26 5.33 -9.08 -2.04
CA PRO A 26 5.85 -7.93 -2.75
C PRO A 26 5.03 -7.67 -4.02
N PHE A 27 4.84 -6.40 -4.33
CA PHE A 27 4.32 -5.95 -5.62
C PHE A 27 5.39 -6.19 -6.70
N ASP A 28 5.58 -7.45 -7.10
CA ASP A 28 6.37 -7.74 -8.28
C ASP A 28 5.52 -7.43 -9.51
N ALA A 29 5.96 -6.41 -10.26
CA ALA A 29 5.33 -5.85 -11.46
C ALA A 29 5.09 -6.86 -12.61
N ALA A 30 5.39 -8.15 -12.42
CA ALA A 30 5.30 -9.20 -13.43
C ALA A 30 4.23 -10.26 -13.16
N GLY A 31 3.46 -10.21 -12.05
CA GLY A 31 2.47 -11.30 -11.84
C GLY A 31 1.71 -11.38 -10.53
N SER A 32 1.56 -10.30 -9.77
CA SER A 32 0.61 -10.32 -8.65
C SER A 32 -0.82 -10.43 -9.18
N TYR A 33 -1.53 -11.51 -8.83
CA TYR A 33 -2.93 -11.74 -9.23
C TYR A 33 -3.90 -10.64 -8.81
N LEU A 34 -3.50 -9.76 -7.88
CA LEU A 34 -4.37 -8.75 -7.30
C LEU A 34 -4.10 -7.34 -7.84
N ASN A 35 -2.92 -7.02 -8.39
CA ASN A 35 -2.53 -5.64 -8.77
C ASN A 35 -2.87 -4.58 -7.70
N TRP A 36 -3.01 -4.99 -6.44
CA TRP A 36 -3.41 -4.12 -5.35
C TRP A 36 -2.17 -3.60 -4.64
N PRO A 37 -2.14 -2.31 -4.28
CA PRO A 37 -1.20 -1.80 -3.30
C PRO A 37 -1.14 -2.67 -2.05
N GLN A 38 0.06 -2.91 -1.54
CA GLN A 38 0.26 -3.79 -0.38
C GLN A 38 -0.52 -3.31 0.85
N GLU A 39 -0.62 -1.99 1.01
CA GLU A 39 -1.32 -1.33 2.10
C GLU A 39 -2.85 -1.51 2.08
N ILE A 40 -3.45 -1.85 0.94
CA ILE A 40 -4.89 -2.10 0.87
C ILE A 40 -5.24 -3.59 1.02
N ILE A 41 -4.27 -4.49 0.98
CA ILE A 41 -4.53 -5.94 1.15
C ILE A 41 -5.17 -6.20 2.51
N ALA A 42 -4.59 -5.68 3.59
CA ALA A 42 -5.16 -5.85 4.93
C ALA A 42 -6.60 -5.31 4.99
N LEU A 43 -6.86 -4.17 4.36
CA LEU A 43 -8.20 -3.58 4.28
C LEU A 43 -9.18 -4.51 3.57
N HIS A 44 -8.84 -5.02 2.39
CA HIS A 44 -9.69 -5.95 1.67
C HIS A 44 -9.96 -7.24 2.45
N LEU A 45 -8.97 -7.76 3.17
CA LEU A 45 -9.16 -8.94 4.00
C LEU A 45 -10.15 -8.67 5.16
N THR A 46 -10.26 -7.43 5.66
CA THR A 46 -11.26 -7.07 6.68
C THR A 46 -12.69 -7.04 6.15
N ASP A 47 -12.90 -7.03 4.84
CA ASP A 47 -14.22 -6.99 4.21
C ASP A 47 -14.76 -8.36 3.80
N VAL A 48 -13.96 -9.42 3.93
CA VAL A 48 -14.38 -10.79 3.58
C VAL A 48 -15.49 -11.29 4.51
N CYS A 49 -15.27 -11.25 5.83
CA CYS A 49 -16.28 -11.59 6.82
C CYS A 49 -15.91 -11.05 8.21
N SER A 50 -16.88 -11.02 9.13
CA SER A 50 -16.65 -10.55 10.51
C SER A 50 -15.58 -11.35 11.26
N HIS A 51 -15.45 -12.64 10.98
CA HIS A 51 -14.42 -13.48 11.60
C HIS A 51 -13.01 -13.05 11.20
N TRP A 52 -12.77 -12.79 9.91
CA TRP A 52 -11.47 -12.32 9.41
C TRP A 52 -11.16 -10.92 9.91
N ARG A 53 -12.15 -10.03 9.89
CA ARG A 53 -12.04 -8.69 10.45
C ARG A 53 -11.58 -8.72 11.90
N ASN A 54 -12.23 -9.53 12.74
CA ASN A 54 -11.86 -9.66 14.15
C ASN A 54 -10.46 -10.23 14.32
N ALA A 55 -10.08 -11.21 13.49
CA ALA A 55 -8.76 -11.80 13.54
C ALA A 55 -7.65 -10.79 13.16
N LEU A 56 -7.83 -10.04 12.08
CA LEU A 56 -6.94 -8.97 11.62
C LEU A 56 -6.83 -7.83 12.65
N PHE A 57 -7.94 -7.43 13.26
CA PHE A 57 -7.93 -6.36 14.26
C PHE A 57 -7.25 -6.78 15.56
N SER A 58 -7.25 -8.08 15.87
CA SER A 58 -6.55 -8.62 17.04
C SER A 58 -5.04 -8.74 16.80
N ASN A 59 -4.61 -8.86 15.54
CA ASN A 59 -3.20 -8.90 15.17
C ASN A 59 -2.70 -7.52 14.74
N THR A 60 -2.35 -6.69 15.73
CA THR A 60 -1.84 -5.33 15.49
C THR A 60 -0.50 -5.30 14.76
N ALA A 61 0.30 -6.37 14.80
CA ALA A 61 1.56 -6.46 14.07
C ALA A 61 1.36 -6.47 12.54
N LEU A 62 0.22 -6.92 12.03
CA LEU A 62 -0.08 -6.87 10.59
C LEU A 62 -0.24 -5.43 10.06
N TRP A 63 -0.51 -4.48 10.95
CA TRP A 63 -0.69 -3.06 10.64
C TRP A 63 0.60 -2.27 10.86
N SER A 64 1.73 -2.94 11.12
CA SER A 64 3.01 -2.30 11.44
C SER A 64 3.91 -2.07 10.23
N THR A 65 3.47 -2.41 9.02
CA THR A 65 4.20 -2.19 7.77
C THR A 65 3.29 -1.46 6.78
N PHE A 66 3.76 -0.35 6.21
CA PHE A 66 2.97 0.48 5.29
C PHE A 66 3.80 0.90 4.07
N GLU A 67 3.20 0.87 2.88
CA GLU A 67 3.81 1.38 1.66
C GLU A 67 3.11 2.68 1.26
N TYR A 68 3.88 3.76 1.11
CA TYR A 68 3.35 5.06 0.72
C TYR A 68 3.41 5.24 -0.80
N ILE A 69 2.24 5.44 -1.39
CA ILE A 69 2.08 5.71 -2.83
C ILE A 69 2.09 7.21 -3.07
N HIS A 70 3.20 7.70 -3.61
CA HIS A 70 3.35 9.08 -4.04
C HIS A 70 2.98 9.25 -5.53
N GLU A 71 1.76 8.84 -5.89
CA GLU A 71 1.25 8.93 -7.26
C GLU A 71 -0.17 9.52 -7.24
N PRO A 72 -0.44 10.62 -7.96
CA PRO A 72 -1.80 11.08 -8.18
C PRO A 72 -2.63 10.02 -8.93
N PRO A 73 -3.93 9.82 -8.60
CA PRO A 73 -4.74 10.54 -7.60
C PRO A 73 -4.69 9.93 -6.19
N HIS A 74 -3.80 8.97 -5.93
CA HIS A 74 -3.82 8.11 -4.75
C HIS A 74 -3.20 8.72 -3.49
N ILE A 75 -2.58 9.90 -3.59
CA ILE A 75 -1.88 10.58 -2.48
C ILE A 75 -2.78 10.70 -1.23
N GLN A 76 -4.00 11.22 -1.38
CA GLN A 76 -4.89 11.41 -0.23
C GLN A 76 -5.32 10.07 0.38
N ALA A 77 -5.67 9.09 -0.46
CA ALA A 77 -6.05 7.75 0.00
C ALA A 77 -4.89 7.05 0.73
N SER A 78 -3.65 7.25 0.28
CA SER A 78 -2.46 6.74 0.96
C SER A 78 -2.26 7.40 2.32
N ILE A 79 -2.48 8.72 2.44
CA ILE A 79 -2.45 9.42 3.74
C ILE A 79 -3.55 8.88 4.68
N ASP A 80 -4.76 8.66 4.17
CA ASP A 80 -5.87 8.13 4.97
C ASP A 80 -5.57 6.70 5.45
N CYS A 81 -4.99 5.86 4.58
CA CYS A 81 -4.55 4.52 4.95
C CYS A 81 -3.40 4.57 5.96
N LEU A 82 -2.45 5.49 5.84
CA LEU A 82 -1.37 5.67 6.81
C LEU A 82 -1.93 5.98 8.21
N ASN A 83 -2.88 6.91 8.31
CA ASN A 83 -3.54 7.25 9.58
C ASN A 83 -4.27 6.05 10.19
N LEU A 84 -4.90 5.23 9.34
CA LEU A 84 -5.52 3.99 9.79
C LEU A 84 -4.47 3.01 10.32
N TYR A 85 -3.37 2.77 9.60
CA TYR A 85 -2.31 1.86 10.01
C TYR A 85 -1.64 2.32 11.30
N LEU A 86 -1.37 3.62 11.46
CA LEU A 86 -0.90 4.22 12.71
C LEU A 86 -1.83 3.87 13.87
N THR A 87 -3.14 4.08 13.70
CA THR A 87 -4.15 3.76 14.72
C THR A 87 -4.20 2.27 15.05
N ARG A 88 -4.05 1.40 14.05
CA ARG A 88 -4.21 -0.06 14.20
C ARG A 88 -2.94 -0.79 14.65
N SER A 89 -1.77 -0.23 14.40
CA SER A 89 -0.48 -0.80 14.86
C SER A 89 -0.38 -0.85 16.39
N GLY A 90 -1.16 -0.01 17.09
CA GLY A 90 -1.20 0.03 18.54
C GLY A 90 0.16 0.44 19.12
N ASN A 91 0.80 -0.48 19.84
CA ASN A 91 2.13 -0.26 20.42
C ASN A 91 3.28 -0.81 19.54
N HIS A 92 3.00 -1.30 18.34
CA HIS A 92 4.04 -1.76 17.41
C HIS A 92 4.65 -0.58 16.68
N VAL A 93 5.97 -0.62 16.47
CA VAL A 93 6.67 0.37 15.64
C VAL A 93 6.19 0.22 14.20
N LEU A 94 5.62 1.30 13.65
CA LEU A 94 5.27 1.35 12.23
C LEU A 94 6.54 1.56 11.40
N SER A 95 6.81 0.61 10.50
CA SER A 95 7.79 0.76 9.42
C SER A 95 7.05 1.17 8.16
N PHE A 96 7.52 2.22 7.48
CA PHE A 96 6.95 2.62 6.20
C PHE A 96 8.01 2.85 5.13
N THR A 97 7.66 2.53 3.89
CA THR A 97 8.52 2.69 2.71
C THR A 97 7.90 3.72 1.79
N ILE A 98 8.71 4.68 1.33
CA ILE A 98 8.31 5.67 0.32
C ILE A 98 9.01 5.30 -0.98
N HIS A 99 8.24 4.97 -2.01
CA HIS A 99 8.77 4.74 -3.34
C HIS A 99 8.79 6.05 -4.11
N GLY A 100 9.97 6.43 -4.63
CA GLY A 100 10.07 7.55 -5.56
C GLY A 100 9.34 7.22 -6.86
N HIS A 101 8.71 8.23 -7.47
CA HIS A 101 8.18 8.09 -8.82
C HIS A 101 9.33 7.64 -9.72
N LYS A 102 9.24 6.43 -10.28
CA LYS A 102 10.15 6.04 -11.35
C LYS A 102 9.75 6.91 -12.53
N ASP A 103 10.56 7.93 -12.83
CA ASP A 103 10.44 8.63 -14.11
C ASP A 103 10.42 7.57 -15.21
N GLN A 104 9.24 7.32 -15.76
CA GLN A 104 9.10 6.58 -17.01
C GLN A 104 9.29 7.49 -18.21
N ASP A 105 9.86 8.69 -18.03
CA ASP A 105 10.29 9.56 -19.12
C ASP A 105 11.81 9.54 -19.25
N SER A 106 12.30 8.55 -20.01
CA SER A 106 13.65 8.62 -20.59
C SER A 106 13.78 9.70 -21.70
N ASP A 107 12.76 10.53 -21.95
CA ASP A 107 12.77 11.56 -22.99
C ASP A 107 12.44 12.99 -22.52
N TYR A 108 12.24 13.26 -21.23
CA TYR A 108 12.00 14.63 -20.76
C TYR A 108 13.32 15.42 -20.65
N ILE A 109 13.75 16.00 -21.77
CA ILE A 109 14.80 17.02 -21.78
C ILE A 109 14.27 18.26 -21.05
N VAL A 110 14.81 18.53 -19.85
CA VAL A 110 14.57 19.79 -19.13
C VAL A 110 14.97 20.95 -20.05
N PRO A 111 14.05 21.85 -20.45
CA PRO A 111 14.41 23.00 -21.27
C PRO A 111 15.34 23.91 -20.47
N ASP A 112 16.58 24.07 -20.94
CA ASP A 112 17.54 24.99 -20.34
C ASP A 112 17.06 26.43 -20.50
N SER A 113 16.54 26.98 -19.41
CA SER A 113 16.03 28.35 -19.34
C SER A 113 17.14 29.41 -19.50
N ARG A 114 18.42 29.02 -19.49
CA ARG A 114 19.56 29.92 -19.73
C ARG A 114 19.75 30.28 -21.20
N GLN A 115 19.14 29.57 -22.14
CA GLN A 115 19.27 29.87 -23.57
C GLN A 115 18.38 31.02 -24.06
N ARG A 116 17.42 31.51 -23.25
CA ARG A 116 16.48 32.57 -23.66
C ARG A 116 17.02 34.01 -23.64
N ILE A 117 18.26 34.23 -23.19
CA ILE A 117 18.79 35.60 -22.99
C ILE A 117 19.65 36.10 -24.18
N HIS A 118 19.86 35.30 -25.24
CA HIS A 118 20.71 35.68 -26.38
C HIS A 118 20.01 35.59 -27.75
N ALA A 119 18.93 36.36 -27.97
CA ALA A 119 18.49 36.87 -29.28
C ALA A 119 17.32 37.84 -29.03
N ASN A 120 17.45 39.16 -29.13
CA ASN A 120 17.72 39.92 -30.35
C ASN A 120 18.06 41.38 -29.95
N PRO A 121 19.10 42.02 -30.52
CA PRO A 121 19.17 43.48 -30.56
C PRO A 121 18.35 44.03 -31.73
N LEU A 122 17.76 45.18 -31.45
CA LEU A 122 16.92 46.04 -32.30
C LEU A 122 17.43 46.22 -33.74
N ARG A 123 16.52 46.06 -34.72
CA ARG A 123 16.40 46.97 -35.87
C ARG A 123 15.02 46.91 -36.51
#